data_AF-A0A955WTM7-F1
#
_entry.id   AF-A0A955WTM7-F1
#
_cell.length_a   1.000
_cell.length_b   1.000
_cell.length_c   1.000
_cell.angle_alpha   90.00
_cell.angle_beta   90.00
_cell.angle_gamma   90.00
#
_symmetry.space_group_name_H-M   'P 1'
#
loop_
_entity.id
_entity.type
_entity.pdbx_description
1 polymer ?
#
loop_
_entity_poly.entity_id
_entity_poly.type
_entity_poly.pdbx_seq_one_letter_code
_entity_poly.pdbx_strand_id
1 'polypeptide(L)'
;DTLSDGAEELTHLTNPLVKDTDSDGLNDNIELGGNNHTNPNDSDSDDDCIVDGNEDYDHDGNFDGGVGGELNPNADGDGIPDGSATPGLSGEGPCSGAPYPTGQHVSDPTKVDTDGDGFTDYEELATIGTNPRNPDSDNDGLTDYEEAGPGGTGTNPNDSDSDDDGLSDGVEVDTTHTNPLVGDSDGDGIGDAVEGASTCALDANNPDTDGDGLCDGPGGAASAAGLCSLGGSGLDADNKGEDKDADCVRDAGETNPLAADSDADGRPDGIEYGGVIAADGQPPDSDGDGIIDDEDQCPDVAGTAELKGCSDKDGDGVLDHEDRCPEKKGKAQWKGCGDMDGDEVPDPDDLCPKVQGPKDRKGCPPPPKEIQEKFSGSIEGIFFETGSAELKAESNKILDEAAEVMNKFGDLKLEIDGHTDDVGKDDANLKLSQDRADAVKQALTERGVKADRMKATGFGETKPAMKGTSKKARAKNRRIEFKIVQPD
;
A
#
# COMPACT_ATOMS: atom_id res chain seq x y z
N ASP A 1 22.97 44.57 19.37
CA ASP A 1 23.28 43.30 20.07
C ASP A 1 24.80 43.01 20.24
N THR A 2 25.72 43.96 19.98
CA THR A 2 27.19 43.81 19.94
C THR A 2 27.77 43.43 18.57
N LEU A 3 26.93 43.07 17.60
CA LEU A 3 27.29 43.11 16.19
C LEU A 3 27.50 44.57 15.76
N SER A 4 28.29 44.74 14.70
CA SER A 4 28.44 46.04 14.07
C SER A 4 27.40 46.19 12.97
N ASP A 5 26.86 47.39 12.78
CA ASP A 5 25.86 47.70 11.74
C ASP A 5 26.28 47.18 10.35
N GLY A 6 27.57 47.26 10.03
CA GLY A 6 28.10 46.78 8.74
C GLY A 6 28.21 45.26 8.63
N ALA A 7 28.26 44.52 9.74
CA ALA A 7 28.21 43.05 9.75
C ALA A 7 26.77 42.57 9.60
N GLU A 8 25.83 43.19 10.32
CA GLU A 8 24.38 42.94 10.21
C GLU A 8 23.92 43.13 8.75
N GLU A 9 24.15 44.30 8.16
CA GLU A 9 23.61 44.63 6.83
C GLU A 9 24.30 43.88 5.66
N LEU A 10 25.61 43.61 5.76
CA LEU A 10 26.39 43.08 4.62
C LEU A 10 26.72 41.59 4.71
N THR A 11 26.70 41.01 5.92
CA THR A 11 27.17 39.64 6.15
C THR A 11 26.04 38.73 6.59
N HIS A 12 25.23 39.19 7.55
CA HIS A 12 24.17 38.37 8.16
C HIS A 12 22.77 38.71 7.64
N LEU A 13 22.65 39.81 6.88
CA LEU A 13 21.41 40.33 6.30
C LEU A 13 20.35 40.71 7.33
N THR A 14 20.75 40.89 8.60
CA THR A 14 19.86 41.25 9.69
C THR A 14 19.65 42.78 9.80
N ASN A 15 18.69 43.22 10.60
CA ASN A 15 18.32 44.63 10.70
C ASN A 15 19.06 45.33 11.86
N PRO A 16 20.04 46.22 11.58
CA PRO A 16 20.89 46.83 12.62
C PRO A 16 20.17 47.81 13.56
N LEU A 17 18.88 48.07 13.33
CA LEU A 17 18.05 48.93 14.19
C LEU A 17 17.26 48.15 15.25
N VAL A 18 17.19 46.84 15.12
CA VAL A 18 16.63 45.91 16.10
C VAL A 18 17.75 44.99 16.57
N LYS A 19 17.57 44.34 17.73
CA LYS A 19 18.57 43.41 18.27
C LYS A 19 18.21 41.95 17.99
N ASP A 20 17.00 41.75 17.51
CA ASP A 20 16.27 40.51 17.32
C ASP A 20 15.44 40.83 16.07
N THR A 21 15.92 40.34 14.93
CA THR A 21 15.48 40.75 13.61
C THR A 21 14.19 40.07 13.18
N ASP A 22 14.00 38.81 13.53
CA ASP A 22 12.81 38.00 13.24
C ASP A 22 11.79 37.95 14.40
N SER A 23 12.15 38.51 15.56
CA SER A 23 11.27 38.70 16.72
C SER A 23 10.84 37.39 17.39
N ASP A 24 11.72 36.40 17.39
CA ASP A 24 11.51 35.06 17.95
C ASP A 24 11.84 35.00 19.47
N GLY A 25 12.59 35.98 19.98
CA GLY A 25 13.03 36.07 21.38
C GLY A 25 14.55 35.97 21.56
N LEU A 26 15.30 35.49 20.57
CA LEU A 26 16.75 35.47 20.54
C LEU A 26 17.30 36.74 19.89
N ASN A 27 18.51 37.15 20.28
CA ASN A 27 19.14 38.31 19.66
C ASN A 27 20.06 37.83 18.54
N ASP A 28 20.19 38.59 17.44
CA ASP A 28 20.97 38.19 16.26
C ASP A 28 22.42 37.77 16.63
N ASN A 29 23.00 38.41 17.66
CA ASN A 29 24.36 38.11 18.10
C ASN A 29 24.52 36.78 18.87
N ILE A 30 23.42 36.26 19.43
CA ILE A 30 23.36 35.01 20.19
C ILE A 30 23.26 33.87 19.18
N GLU A 31 22.34 33.97 18.23
CA GLU A 31 22.13 33.01 17.15
C GLU A 31 23.37 32.85 16.27
N LEU A 32 24.08 33.95 15.99
CA LEU A 32 25.35 33.92 15.25
C LEU A 32 26.58 33.54 16.11
N GLY A 33 26.43 33.51 17.43
CA GLY A 33 27.53 33.41 18.39
C GLY A 33 27.59 32.10 19.18
N GLY A 34 26.48 31.37 19.25
CA GLY A 34 26.32 30.08 19.94
C GLY A 34 27.03 28.91 19.25
N ASN A 35 26.96 27.71 19.86
CA ASN A 35 27.47 26.48 19.22
C ASN A 35 26.45 25.83 18.28
N ASN A 36 25.17 26.24 18.38
CA ASN A 36 24.10 25.92 17.47
C ASN A 36 23.70 27.21 16.77
N HIS A 37 23.82 27.23 15.44
CA HIS A 37 23.53 28.42 14.67
C HIS A 37 22.10 28.35 14.15
N THR A 38 21.17 28.96 14.88
CA THR A 38 19.87 29.36 14.33
C THR A 38 20.06 30.53 13.38
N ASN A 39 19.05 30.83 12.58
CA ASN A 39 19.08 31.82 11.53
C ASN A 39 18.38 33.11 12.01
N PRO A 40 19.11 34.22 12.22
CA PRO A 40 18.57 35.47 12.78
C PRO A 40 17.64 36.26 11.85
N ASN A 41 17.13 35.64 10.79
CA ASN A 41 16.13 36.20 9.91
C ASN A 41 14.95 35.25 9.72
N ASP A 42 14.87 34.20 10.55
CA ASP A 42 13.95 33.10 10.43
C ASP A 42 13.59 32.63 11.83
N SER A 43 12.38 32.95 12.26
CA SER A 43 11.95 32.76 13.65
C SER A 43 11.81 31.30 14.09
N ASP A 44 12.02 30.35 13.17
CA ASP A 44 11.85 28.89 13.32
C ASP A 44 12.84 28.26 12.33
N SER A 45 14.07 28.04 12.78
CA SER A 45 15.23 27.74 11.93
C SER A 45 15.19 26.35 11.30
N ASP A 46 14.44 25.43 11.88
CA ASP A 46 14.30 24.06 11.39
C ASP A 46 12.91 23.72 10.85
N ASP A 47 11.97 24.65 10.91
CA ASP A 47 10.59 24.54 10.44
C ASP A 47 9.78 23.50 11.25
N ASP A 48 10.03 23.37 12.55
CA ASP A 48 9.41 22.37 13.43
C ASP A 48 8.12 22.82 14.14
N CYS A 49 7.74 24.10 13.95
CA CYS A 49 6.63 24.79 14.61
C CYS A 49 6.89 25.31 16.03
N ILE A 50 8.11 25.24 16.53
CA ILE A 50 8.61 25.87 17.75
C ILE A 50 9.55 26.99 17.30
N VAL A 51 9.37 28.19 17.84
CA VAL A 51 10.29 29.28 17.53
C VAL A 51 11.60 29.09 18.28
N ASP A 52 12.73 29.45 17.68
CA ASP A 52 14.08 29.15 18.22
C ASP A 52 14.24 29.65 19.68
N GLY A 53 13.75 30.86 19.99
CA GLY A 53 13.76 31.38 21.36
C GLY A 53 12.93 30.61 22.41
N ASN A 54 11.99 29.76 21.99
CA ASN A 54 11.30 28.84 22.90
C ASN A 54 12.07 27.53 23.12
N GLU A 55 12.98 27.17 22.21
CA GLU A 55 13.86 26.01 22.33
C GLU A 55 15.13 26.30 23.14
N ASP A 56 15.57 27.56 23.16
CA ASP A 56 16.64 28.08 24.02
C ASP A 56 16.06 28.86 25.21
N TYR A 57 15.60 28.13 26.24
CA TYR A 57 14.86 28.73 27.35
C TYR A 57 15.67 29.76 28.16
N ASP A 58 17.00 29.61 28.25
CA ASP A 58 17.86 30.56 28.96
C ASP A 58 18.48 31.65 28.06
N HIS A 59 18.20 31.58 26.76
CA HIS A 59 18.56 32.54 25.71
C HIS A 59 20.08 32.81 25.68
N ASP A 60 20.88 31.74 25.84
CA ASP A 60 22.34 31.83 25.86
C ASP A 60 23.03 31.36 24.56
N GLY A 61 22.24 30.91 23.58
CA GLY A 61 22.66 30.39 22.28
C GLY A 61 23.18 28.96 22.36
N ASN A 62 22.88 28.23 23.44
CA ASN A 62 23.13 26.80 23.54
C ASN A 62 21.85 26.08 23.93
N PHE A 63 21.53 25.04 23.16
CA PHE A 63 20.44 24.14 23.48
C PHE A 63 20.54 23.56 24.90
N ASP A 64 19.49 23.81 25.68
CA ASP A 64 19.39 23.37 27.07
C ASP A 64 18.59 22.06 27.23
N GLY A 65 18.17 21.45 26.11
CA GLY A 65 17.53 20.13 26.09
C GLY A 65 16.01 20.18 25.93
N GLY A 66 15.48 21.18 25.22
CA GLY A 66 14.10 21.26 24.75
C GLY A 66 13.65 20.07 23.88
N VAL A 67 12.40 20.12 23.44
CA VAL A 67 11.79 19.08 22.60
C VAL A 67 12.04 19.43 21.14
N GLY A 68 12.43 18.47 20.28
CA GLY A 68 12.78 18.68 18.86
C GLY A 68 14.23 19.10 18.63
N GLY A 69 14.59 20.23 19.25
CA GLY A 69 15.94 20.75 19.31
C GLY A 69 16.30 21.53 18.05
N GLU A 70 16.88 22.72 18.26
CA GLU A 70 17.14 23.88 17.38
C GLU A 70 17.45 23.69 15.87
N LEU A 71 17.71 22.48 15.39
CA LEU A 71 18.06 22.18 13.99
C LEU A 71 17.45 20.86 13.49
N ASN A 72 16.57 20.25 14.26
CA ASN A 72 16.04 18.92 14.01
C ASN A 72 14.52 18.93 14.13
N PRO A 73 13.81 19.06 13.01
CA PRO A 73 12.39 19.37 13.04
C PRO A 73 11.46 18.18 13.30
N ASN A 74 12.05 17.04 13.64
CA ASN A 74 11.36 15.79 13.90
C ASN A 74 12.32 14.85 14.64
N ALA A 75 12.25 14.83 15.98
CA ALA A 75 13.17 14.11 16.84
C ALA A 75 13.07 12.59 16.77
N ASP A 76 11.89 12.05 16.55
CA ASP A 76 11.67 10.61 16.47
C ASP A 76 11.65 10.06 15.03
N GLY A 77 11.40 10.93 14.04
CA GLY A 77 11.43 10.62 12.62
C GLY A 77 10.11 10.05 12.09
N ASP A 78 8.98 10.26 12.77
CA ASP A 78 7.67 9.68 12.43
C ASP A 78 6.95 10.40 11.26
N GLY A 79 7.24 11.67 11.06
CA GLY A 79 6.67 12.53 10.03
C GLY A 79 5.82 13.69 10.56
N ILE A 80 5.69 13.81 11.88
CA ILE A 80 5.06 14.92 12.61
C ILE A 80 6.16 15.85 13.13
N PRO A 81 6.07 17.17 12.87
CA PRO A 81 7.01 18.12 13.45
C PRO A 81 6.86 18.22 14.98
N ASP A 82 7.95 18.38 15.71
CA ASP A 82 7.96 18.33 17.17
C ASP A 82 7.05 19.39 17.82
N GLY A 83 7.01 20.60 17.26
CA GLY A 83 6.09 21.66 17.66
C GLY A 83 4.62 21.37 17.40
N SER A 84 4.30 20.49 16.43
CA SER A 84 2.94 20.02 16.18
C SER A 84 2.50 18.92 17.16
N ALA A 85 3.45 18.15 17.70
CA ALA A 85 3.19 17.09 18.67
C ALA A 85 3.03 17.60 20.12
N THR A 86 3.50 18.82 20.43
CA THR A 86 3.53 19.34 21.82
C THR A 86 2.25 20.08 22.25
N PRO A 87 1.70 19.81 23.46
CA PRO A 87 0.50 20.49 23.94
C PRO A 87 0.80 21.91 24.45
N GLY A 88 0.10 22.91 23.89
CA GLY A 88 0.09 24.29 24.41
C GLY A 88 1.00 25.29 23.70
N LEU A 89 1.72 24.87 22.64
CA LEU A 89 2.45 25.75 21.72
C LEU A 89 1.63 26.11 20.45
N SER A 90 0.42 25.55 20.31
CA SER A 90 -0.51 25.76 19.18
C SER A 90 -1.19 27.15 19.13
N GLY A 91 -0.61 28.15 19.79
CA GLY A 91 -1.15 29.51 19.87
C GLY A 91 -0.38 30.50 18.98
N GLU A 92 -0.92 30.80 17.80
CA GLU A 92 -0.45 31.87 16.88
C GLU A 92 1.06 31.84 16.54
N GLY A 93 1.59 30.66 16.23
CA GLY A 93 2.94 30.45 15.66
C GLY A 93 2.95 30.21 14.14
N PRO A 94 4.14 30.00 13.53
CA PRO A 94 4.34 29.85 12.07
C PRO A 94 3.52 28.73 11.41
N CYS A 95 3.06 27.76 12.19
CA CYS A 95 2.29 26.61 11.72
C CYS A 95 0.76 26.81 11.65
N SER A 96 0.28 28.05 11.59
CA SER A 96 -1.12 28.35 11.24
C SER A 96 -1.42 27.94 9.79
N GLY A 97 -1.64 26.64 9.54
CA GLY A 97 -1.88 26.07 8.21
C GLY A 97 -1.19 24.73 7.93
N ALA A 98 -0.45 24.16 8.88
CA ALA A 98 0.06 22.79 8.76
C ALA A 98 -1.10 21.79 8.53
N PRO A 99 -0.89 20.71 7.77
CA PRO A 99 -1.94 19.74 7.44
C PRO A 99 -2.41 18.91 8.65
N TYR A 100 -1.72 19.04 9.78
CA TYR A 100 -1.98 18.30 11.00
C TYR A 100 -3.04 19.02 11.86
N PRO A 101 -4.02 18.30 12.42
CA PRO A 101 -5.12 18.89 13.19
C PRO A 101 -4.61 19.56 14.46
N THR A 102 -4.34 20.86 14.38
CA THR A 102 -3.92 21.70 15.51
C THR A 102 -4.96 21.64 16.64
N GLY A 103 -4.56 21.13 17.80
CA GLY A 103 -5.26 21.36 19.07
C GLY A 103 -5.98 20.17 19.73
N GLN A 104 -5.96 18.97 19.14
CA GLN A 104 -6.60 17.80 19.77
C GLN A 104 -5.78 16.50 19.76
N HIS A 105 -4.74 16.42 18.95
CA HIS A 105 -3.89 15.25 18.82
C HIS A 105 -2.46 15.63 19.20
N VAL A 106 -2.04 15.16 20.37
CA VAL A 106 -0.79 15.55 21.03
C VAL A 106 -0.04 14.26 21.27
N SER A 107 1.09 14.05 20.61
CA SER A 107 1.89 12.84 20.79
C SER A 107 3.15 13.13 21.63
N ASP A 108 4.02 12.14 21.82
CA ASP A 108 5.33 12.29 22.44
C ASP A 108 6.36 12.42 21.32
N PRO A 109 6.84 13.65 21.00
CA PRO A 109 7.78 13.92 19.89
C PRO A 109 9.15 13.22 20.00
N THR A 110 9.36 12.46 21.07
CA THR A 110 10.57 11.64 21.24
C THR A 110 10.32 10.17 20.93
N LYS A 111 9.13 9.82 20.45
CA LYS A 111 8.69 8.46 20.19
C LYS A 111 7.86 8.40 18.91
N VAL A 112 8.34 7.60 17.98
CA VAL A 112 7.65 7.30 16.73
C VAL A 112 6.22 6.74 16.93
N ASP A 113 6.01 6.05 18.05
CA ASP A 113 4.76 5.43 18.45
C ASP A 113 4.59 5.72 19.95
N THR A 114 3.67 6.62 20.25
CA THR A 114 3.58 7.26 21.55
C THR A 114 2.95 6.36 22.62
N ASP A 115 1.91 5.61 22.27
CA ASP A 115 1.20 4.69 23.16
C ASP A 115 1.63 3.23 23.02
N GLY A 116 2.36 2.88 21.96
CA GLY A 116 3.02 1.60 21.79
C GLY A 116 2.12 0.50 21.24
N ASP A 117 1.05 0.86 20.51
CA ASP A 117 0.07 -0.10 19.98
C ASP A 117 0.55 -0.77 18.68
N GLY A 118 1.47 -0.13 17.95
CA GLY A 118 2.05 -0.62 16.70
C GLY A 118 1.88 0.32 15.51
N PHE A 119 0.99 1.31 15.57
CA PHE A 119 0.93 2.39 14.59
C PHE A 119 1.88 3.53 14.98
N THR A 120 2.43 4.22 13.98
CA THR A 120 3.13 5.48 14.27
C THR A 120 2.14 6.61 14.50
N ASP A 121 2.52 7.62 15.28
CA ASP A 121 1.64 8.78 15.53
C ASP A 121 1.18 9.43 14.20
N TYR A 122 2.07 9.48 13.20
CA TYR A 122 1.73 9.93 11.85
C TYR A 122 0.67 9.05 11.17
N GLU A 123 0.78 7.72 11.25
CA GLU A 123 -0.18 6.79 10.62
C GLU A 123 -1.57 6.96 11.21
N GLU A 124 -1.66 7.05 12.53
CA GLU A 124 -2.90 7.31 13.26
C GLU A 124 -3.56 8.61 12.82
N LEU A 125 -2.82 9.71 12.73
CA LEU A 125 -3.42 11.01 12.38
C LEU A 125 -3.71 11.17 10.89
N ALA A 126 -2.85 10.64 10.03
CA ALA A 126 -2.94 10.86 8.58
C ALA A 126 -3.87 9.86 7.89
N THR A 127 -4.01 8.65 8.44
CA THR A 127 -4.64 7.53 7.74
C THR A 127 -5.75 6.87 8.54
N ILE A 128 -5.52 6.52 9.80
CA ILE A 128 -6.45 5.71 10.60
C ILE A 128 -7.55 6.56 11.25
N GLY A 129 -7.19 7.75 11.74
CA GLY A 129 -8.07 8.68 12.43
C GLY A 129 -8.18 8.46 13.94
N THR A 130 -7.21 7.81 14.57
CA THR A 130 -7.18 7.46 16.00
C THR A 130 -6.36 8.43 16.85
N ASN A 131 -6.20 8.14 18.15
CA ASN A 131 -5.52 9.02 19.09
C ASN A 131 -4.17 8.43 19.55
N PRO A 132 -3.03 9.06 19.20
CA PRO A 132 -1.68 8.56 19.49
C PRO A 132 -1.27 8.39 20.96
N ARG A 133 -2.18 8.64 21.89
CA ARG A 133 -1.93 8.43 23.33
C ARG A 133 -2.82 7.36 23.93
N ASN A 134 -3.65 6.74 23.11
CA ASN A 134 -4.65 5.80 23.53
C ASN A 134 -4.62 4.58 22.61
N PRO A 135 -4.02 3.48 23.05
CA PRO A 135 -3.78 2.32 22.19
C PRO A 135 -5.06 1.57 21.80
N ASP A 136 -6.22 1.95 22.34
CA ASP A 136 -7.54 1.33 22.14
C ASP A 136 -8.58 2.47 22.16
N SER A 137 -8.88 3.01 20.98
CA SER A 137 -9.54 4.29 20.78
C SER A 137 -11.03 4.28 21.18
N ASP A 138 -11.73 3.15 21.03
CA ASP A 138 -13.13 2.98 21.42
C ASP A 138 -13.36 2.17 22.72
N ASN A 139 -12.30 1.57 23.27
CA ASN A 139 -12.28 0.81 24.53
C ASN A 139 -13.06 -0.51 24.49
N ASP A 140 -13.02 -1.20 23.37
CA ASP A 140 -13.72 -2.47 23.16
C ASP A 140 -12.87 -3.71 23.57
N GLY A 141 -11.55 -3.51 23.75
CA GLY A 141 -10.60 -4.53 24.16
C GLY A 141 -9.55 -4.90 23.12
N LEU A 142 -9.67 -4.45 21.87
CA LEU A 142 -8.65 -4.56 20.83
C LEU A 142 -7.86 -3.26 20.73
N THR A 143 -6.58 -3.35 20.37
CA THR A 143 -5.81 -2.13 20.08
C THR A 143 -6.11 -1.61 18.68
N ASP A 144 -5.90 -0.32 18.42
CA ASP A 144 -6.18 0.27 17.10
C ASP A 144 -5.41 -0.47 15.99
N TYR A 145 -4.16 -0.87 16.27
CA TYR A 145 -3.37 -1.74 15.40
C TYR A 145 -3.91 -3.16 15.21
N GLU A 146 -4.51 -3.79 16.22
CA GLU A 146 -5.11 -5.13 16.11
C GLU A 146 -6.34 -5.13 15.21
N GLU A 147 -7.00 -3.98 15.10
CA GLU A 147 -8.17 -3.79 14.26
C GLU A 147 -7.81 -3.39 12.82
N ALA A 148 -7.14 -2.25 12.66
CA ALA A 148 -6.89 -1.65 11.34
C ALA A 148 -5.51 -1.98 10.76
N GLY A 149 -4.63 -2.63 11.54
CA GLY A 149 -3.27 -2.94 11.13
C GLY A 149 -3.18 -4.03 10.06
N PRO A 150 -2.01 -4.20 9.41
CA PRO A 150 -1.80 -5.27 8.45
C PRO A 150 -1.99 -6.66 9.06
N GLY A 151 -3.09 -7.33 8.70
CA GLY A 151 -3.45 -8.64 9.25
C GLY A 151 -4.29 -8.58 10.54
N GLY A 152 -4.79 -7.39 10.91
CA GLY A 152 -5.83 -7.21 11.91
C GLY A 152 -7.21 -7.70 11.44
N THR A 153 -8.23 -7.47 12.27
CA THR A 153 -9.63 -7.90 12.04
C THR A 153 -10.28 -7.18 10.86
N GLY A 154 -9.85 -5.94 10.58
CA GLY A 154 -10.48 -5.06 9.60
C GLY A 154 -11.68 -4.27 10.14
N THR A 155 -11.89 -4.28 11.45
CA THR A 155 -12.90 -3.48 12.17
C THR A 155 -12.51 -2.01 12.24
N ASN A 156 -13.42 -1.16 12.69
CA ASN A 156 -13.19 0.28 12.78
C ASN A 156 -12.73 0.67 14.19
N PRO A 157 -11.49 1.16 14.39
CA PRO A 157 -10.96 1.45 15.73
C PRO A 157 -11.62 2.58 16.54
N ASN A 158 -12.69 3.15 16.01
CA ASN A 158 -13.46 4.21 16.67
C ASN A 158 -14.92 3.80 16.86
N ASP A 159 -15.23 2.52 16.71
CA ASP A 159 -16.56 1.95 16.72
C ASP A 159 -16.54 0.55 17.31
N SER A 160 -16.86 0.46 18.60
CA SER A 160 -16.68 -0.74 19.42
C SER A 160 -17.52 -1.97 19.01
N ASP A 161 -18.35 -1.86 17.98
CA ASP A 161 -19.32 -2.86 17.51
C ASP A 161 -19.53 -2.59 16.01
N SER A 162 -18.63 -3.11 15.18
CA SER A 162 -18.46 -2.72 13.78
C SER A 162 -19.61 -3.17 12.87
N ASP A 163 -20.38 -4.18 13.27
CA ASP A 163 -21.54 -4.69 12.51
C ASP A 163 -22.91 -4.43 13.18
N ASP A 164 -22.91 -3.74 14.32
CA ASP A 164 -24.09 -3.32 15.09
C ASP A 164 -24.97 -4.50 15.58
N ASP A 165 -24.39 -5.68 15.82
CA ASP A 165 -25.13 -6.88 16.26
C ASP A 165 -25.37 -6.94 17.79
N GLY A 166 -24.63 -6.14 18.55
CA GLY A 166 -24.71 -6.02 20.00
C GLY A 166 -23.63 -6.79 20.78
N LEU A 167 -22.69 -7.45 20.12
CA LEU A 167 -21.38 -7.82 20.63
C LEU A 167 -20.35 -6.74 20.27
N SER A 168 -19.28 -6.61 21.06
CA SER A 168 -18.19 -5.70 20.69
C SER A 168 -17.11 -6.46 19.94
N ASP A 169 -16.38 -5.80 19.05
CA ASP A 169 -15.41 -6.48 18.17
C ASP A 169 -14.39 -7.28 18.99
N GLY A 170 -13.90 -6.71 20.10
CA GLY A 170 -13.02 -7.40 21.05
C GLY A 170 -13.67 -8.59 21.77
N VAL A 171 -14.97 -8.55 22.07
CA VAL A 171 -15.68 -9.71 22.64
C VAL A 171 -15.76 -10.83 21.61
N GLU A 172 -16.00 -10.46 20.36
CA GLU A 172 -16.12 -11.43 19.29
C GLU A 172 -14.82 -12.15 19.02
N VAL A 173 -13.73 -11.40 18.94
CA VAL A 173 -12.40 -11.97 18.68
C VAL A 173 -11.89 -12.80 19.87
N ASP A 174 -11.97 -12.28 21.10
CA ASP A 174 -11.34 -12.92 22.26
C ASP A 174 -12.22 -13.97 22.96
N THR A 175 -13.55 -13.88 22.82
CA THR A 175 -14.48 -14.68 23.62
C THR A 175 -15.33 -15.63 22.78
N THR A 176 -16.15 -15.11 21.85
CA THR A 176 -17.06 -15.95 21.05
C THR A 176 -16.35 -16.59 19.85
N HIS A 177 -15.22 -16.02 19.44
CA HIS A 177 -14.47 -16.38 18.24
C HIS A 177 -15.31 -16.28 16.96
N THR A 178 -16.23 -15.32 16.92
CA THR A 178 -17.06 -14.97 15.76
C THR A 178 -16.39 -13.89 14.91
N ASN A 179 -16.98 -13.56 13.77
CA ASN A 179 -16.45 -12.57 12.85
C ASN A 179 -17.06 -11.18 13.10
N PRO A 180 -16.29 -10.20 13.61
CA PRO A 180 -16.79 -8.89 14.04
C PRO A 180 -17.22 -7.93 12.92
N LEU A 181 -17.38 -8.46 11.71
CA LEU A 181 -17.86 -7.73 10.54
C LEU A 181 -19.17 -8.32 10.01
N VAL A 182 -19.70 -9.35 10.67
CA VAL A 182 -20.85 -10.13 10.25
C VAL A 182 -21.63 -10.60 11.49
N GLY A 183 -22.72 -9.90 11.82
CA GLY A 183 -23.54 -10.22 13.00
C GLY A 183 -24.33 -11.54 12.97
N ASP A 184 -24.00 -12.43 12.05
CA ASP A 184 -24.45 -13.81 11.90
C ASP A 184 -23.33 -14.54 11.14
N SER A 185 -22.35 -15.02 11.91
CA SER A 185 -21.06 -15.47 11.43
C SER A 185 -21.14 -16.74 10.57
N ASP A 186 -22.09 -17.62 10.86
CA ASP A 186 -22.29 -18.85 10.12
C ASP A 186 -23.45 -18.81 9.10
N GLY A 187 -24.29 -17.76 9.19
CA GLY A 187 -25.34 -17.41 8.25
C GLY A 187 -26.55 -18.33 8.30
N ASP A 188 -26.86 -18.88 9.48
CA ASP A 188 -27.99 -19.76 9.70
C ASP A 188 -29.31 -19.00 10.02
N GLY A 189 -29.20 -17.70 10.30
CA GLY A 189 -30.31 -16.81 10.61
C GLY A 189 -30.53 -16.53 12.10
N ILE A 190 -29.67 -17.03 12.98
CA ILE A 190 -29.53 -16.62 14.38
C ILE A 190 -28.27 -15.75 14.47
N GLY A 191 -28.34 -14.62 15.18
CA GLY A 191 -27.18 -13.73 15.28
C GLY A 191 -26.21 -14.14 16.39
N ASP A 192 -24.95 -13.77 16.24
CA ASP A 192 -23.85 -14.16 17.14
C ASP A 192 -24.13 -13.75 18.59
N ALA A 193 -24.68 -12.55 18.81
CA ALA A 193 -25.11 -12.07 20.11
C ALA A 193 -26.16 -12.97 20.80
N VAL A 194 -27.04 -13.59 20.03
CA VAL A 194 -28.13 -14.47 20.52
C VAL A 194 -27.57 -15.83 20.89
N GLU A 195 -26.69 -16.39 20.05
CA GLU A 195 -26.06 -17.69 20.28
C GLU A 195 -25.02 -17.65 21.40
N GLY A 196 -24.25 -16.56 21.48
CA GLY A 196 -23.28 -16.30 22.55
C GLY A 196 -23.94 -16.01 23.92
N ALA A 197 -25.25 -15.79 23.97
CA ALA A 197 -25.96 -15.60 25.22
C ALA A 197 -25.96 -16.88 26.06
N SER A 198 -25.77 -16.78 27.38
CA SER A 198 -25.73 -17.97 28.28
C SER A 198 -27.03 -18.81 28.31
N THR A 199 -28.09 -18.33 27.66
CA THR A 199 -29.36 -19.04 27.50
C THR A 199 -29.42 -19.87 26.23
N CYS A 200 -28.56 -19.59 25.25
CA CYS A 200 -28.36 -20.35 24.04
C CYS A 200 -27.08 -21.19 24.16
N ALA A 201 -27.04 -22.35 23.50
CA ALA A 201 -25.87 -23.24 23.53
C ALA A 201 -25.50 -23.71 22.12
N LEU A 202 -25.98 -22.99 21.12
CA LEU A 202 -25.63 -23.13 19.71
C LEU A 202 -24.22 -22.58 19.49
N ASP A 203 -23.59 -23.06 18.43
CA ASP A 203 -22.24 -22.65 18.05
C ASP A 203 -22.33 -21.66 16.89
N ALA A 204 -22.16 -20.37 17.18
CA ALA A 204 -22.25 -19.26 16.22
C ALA A 204 -21.29 -19.30 15.02
N ASN A 205 -20.46 -20.34 14.93
CA ASN A 205 -19.57 -20.58 13.80
C ASN A 205 -19.93 -21.87 13.05
N ASN A 206 -21.04 -22.50 13.38
CA ASN A 206 -21.47 -23.77 12.83
C ASN A 206 -23.00 -23.78 12.62
N PRO A 207 -23.46 -23.65 11.38
CA PRO A 207 -24.87 -23.40 11.09
C PRO A 207 -25.78 -24.63 11.28
N ASP A 208 -25.23 -25.76 11.74
CA ASP A 208 -25.90 -27.03 12.08
C ASP A 208 -25.15 -27.63 13.29
N THR A 209 -25.51 -27.22 14.51
CA THR A 209 -24.76 -27.52 15.73
C THR A 209 -24.71 -29.02 16.05
N ASP A 210 -25.72 -29.80 15.64
CA ASP A 210 -25.78 -31.24 15.94
C ASP A 210 -25.51 -32.17 14.75
N GLY A 211 -25.35 -31.62 13.55
CA GLY A 211 -24.87 -32.28 12.33
C GLY A 211 -25.89 -33.21 11.71
N ASP A 212 -27.17 -32.89 11.80
CA ASP A 212 -28.27 -33.73 11.33
C ASP A 212 -28.81 -33.36 9.95
N GLY A 213 -28.35 -32.21 9.41
CA GLY A 213 -28.72 -31.66 8.12
C GLY A 213 -29.86 -30.66 8.14
N LEU A 214 -30.29 -30.16 9.31
CA LEU A 214 -31.07 -28.94 9.47
C LEU A 214 -30.20 -27.80 9.99
N CYS A 215 -30.53 -26.58 9.59
CA CYS A 215 -29.86 -25.40 10.15
C CYS A 215 -30.47 -25.07 11.51
N ASP A 216 -29.67 -24.56 12.45
CA ASP A 216 -30.18 -24.23 13.78
C ASP A 216 -31.26 -23.13 13.67
N GLY A 217 -30.97 -22.08 12.89
CA GLY A 217 -31.88 -20.98 12.56
C GLY A 217 -32.80 -21.18 11.34
N PRO A 218 -33.66 -20.19 11.04
CA PRO A 218 -34.64 -20.25 9.95
C PRO A 218 -34.03 -20.24 8.53
N GLY A 219 -32.71 -20.14 8.39
CA GLY A 219 -32.00 -20.20 7.11
C GLY A 219 -32.19 -18.93 6.30
N GLY A 220 -31.30 -17.95 6.50
CA GLY A 220 -31.44 -16.59 5.97
C GLY A 220 -30.24 -16.07 5.18
N ALA A 221 -30.18 -16.44 3.89
CA ALA A 221 -29.32 -15.85 2.86
C ALA A 221 -27.80 -16.12 2.95
N ALA A 222 -27.38 -17.16 2.20
CA ALA A 222 -26.08 -17.23 1.51
C ALA A 222 -24.85 -16.94 2.38
N SER A 223 -24.61 -17.76 3.40
CA SER A 223 -23.29 -17.82 4.04
C SER A 223 -22.24 -18.38 3.07
N ALA A 224 -21.02 -17.89 3.20
CA ALA A 224 -19.89 -18.20 2.31
C ALA A 224 -19.42 -19.67 2.39
N ALA A 225 -19.98 -20.46 3.32
CA ALA A 225 -19.59 -21.83 3.60
C ALA A 225 -20.58 -22.90 3.11
N GLY A 226 -21.59 -22.57 2.29
CA GLY A 226 -22.33 -23.56 1.46
C GLY A 226 -23.13 -24.67 2.18
N LEU A 227 -23.01 -24.84 3.50
CA LEU A 227 -23.63 -25.93 4.27
C LEU A 227 -25.16 -25.79 4.33
N CYS A 228 -25.67 -24.59 4.57
CA CYS A 228 -27.10 -24.27 4.44
C CYS A 228 -27.50 -23.89 2.99
N SER A 229 -26.73 -24.26 1.96
CA SER A 229 -27.01 -23.93 0.56
C SER A 229 -26.52 -24.96 -0.45
N LEU A 230 -27.14 -26.14 -0.45
CA LEU A 230 -27.15 -27.00 -1.65
C LEU A 230 -28.58 -27.36 -2.06
N GLY A 231 -29.14 -26.56 -2.97
CA GLY A 231 -30.28 -27.00 -3.80
C GLY A 231 -31.20 -25.92 -4.35
N GLY A 232 -30.84 -25.34 -5.49
CA GLY A 232 -31.72 -24.79 -6.53
C GLY A 232 -33.12 -24.26 -6.17
N SER A 233 -33.34 -22.95 -6.38
CA SER A 233 -34.66 -22.34 -6.57
C SER A 233 -35.76 -22.77 -5.59
N GLY A 234 -35.70 -22.25 -4.36
CA GLY A 234 -36.90 -21.94 -3.58
C GLY A 234 -37.51 -23.08 -2.77
N LEU A 235 -36.75 -23.62 -1.81
CA LEU A 235 -37.27 -24.41 -0.69
C LEU A 235 -36.45 -24.06 0.57
N ASP A 236 -36.41 -22.80 1.00
CA ASP A 236 -37.20 -22.44 2.19
C ASP A 236 -38.36 -21.51 1.86
N ALA A 237 -39.48 -22.10 1.47
CA ALA A 237 -40.76 -21.38 1.40
C ALA A 237 -41.68 -21.82 2.56
N ASP A 238 -41.15 -22.63 3.48
CA ASP A 238 -41.88 -23.34 4.52
C ASP A 238 -41.35 -23.14 5.95
N ASN A 239 -40.29 -22.33 6.16
CA ASN A 239 -39.82 -21.80 7.44
C ASN A 239 -39.46 -22.94 8.42
N LYS A 240 -38.47 -23.76 8.04
CA LYS A 240 -38.16 -25.06 8.65
C LYS A 240 -36.79 -25.19 9.32
N GLY A 241 -36.14 -24.08 9.66
CA GLY A 241 -35.10 -24.10 10.70
C GLY A 241 -35.54 -24.82 11.96
N GLU A 242 -34.58 -25.30 12.74
CA GLU A 242 -34.88 -25.95 14.01
C GLU A 242 -35.44 -24.97 15.03
N ASP A 243 -34.90 -23.75 15.06
CA ASP A 243 -35.42 -22.55 15.73
C ASP A 243 -35.96 -21.58 14.66
N LYS A 244 -37.28 -21.43 14.59
CA LYS A 244 -37.93 -20.73 13.46
C LYS A 244 -38.06 -19.24 13.68
N ASP A 245 -38.02 -18.79 14.92
CA ASP A 245 -38.09 -17.38 15.27
C ASP A 245 -36.79 -16.83 15.84
N ALA A 246 -35.73 -17.65 15.84
CA ALA A 246 -34.34 -17.29 16.14
C ALA A 246 -34.21 -16.67 17.53
N ASP A 247 -34.92 -17.24 18.51
CA ASP A 247 -34.93 -16.77 19.90
C ASP A 247 -34.21 -17.71 20.88
N CYS A 248 -33.60 -18.77 20.36
CA CYS A 248 -32.95 -19.89 21.04
C CYS A 248 -33.87 -20.62 22.04
N VAL A 249 -35.18 -20.58 21.86
CA VAL A 249 -36.16 -21.27 22.71
C VAL A 249 -36.96 -22.26 21.89
N ARG A 250 -36.68 -23.56 22.11
CA ARG A 250 -37.47 -24.62 21.47
C ARG A 250 -38.97 -24.50 21.75
N ASP A 251 -39.69 -24.19 20.69
CA ASP A 251 -41.10 -23.89 20.68
C ASP A 251 -41.94 -25.08 20.18
N ALA A 252 -43.25 -24.93 20.19
CA ALA A 252 -44.14 -26.04 19.81
C ALA A 252 -44.16 -26.24 18.28
N GLY A 253 -43.46 -27.29 17.81
CA GLY A 253 -43.35 -27.61 16.37
C GLY A 253 -41.95 -27.39 15.81
N GLU A 254 -40.99 -27.18 16.69
CA GLU A 254 -39.55 -27.13 16.46
C GLU A 254 -38.88 -28.44 16.88
N THR A 255 -37.83 -28.80 16.17
CA THR A 255 -36.87 -29.84 16.56
C THR A 255 -35.80 -29.18 17.44
N ASN A 256 -34.77 -29.89 17.87
CA ASN A 256 -33.84 -29.41 18.88
C ASN A 256 -32.44 -29.34 18.27
N PRO A 257 -31.90 -28.14 18.02
CA PRO A 257 -30.59 -27.96 17.36
C PRO A 257 -29.36 -28.38 18.17
N LEU A 258 -29.56 -29.15 19.23
CA LEU A 258 -28.52 -29.75 20.06
C LEU A 258 -28.67 -31.28 20.13
N ALA A 259 -29.61 -31.86 19.36
CA ALA A 259 -29.90 -33.27 19.35
C ALA A 259 -30.44 -33.71 17.99
N ALA A 260 -29.54 -34.28 17.20
CA ALA A 260 -29.78 -34.79 15.85
C ALA A 260 -30.98 -35.77 15.70
N ASP A 261 -31.61 -36.24 16.77
CA ASP A 261 -32.81 -37.07 16.77
C ASP A 261 -33.64 -36.66 18.01
N SER A 262 -34.46 -35.62 17.85
CA SER A 262 -35.22 -34.98 18.92
C SER A 262 -36.23 -35.91 19.61
N ASP A 263 -36.80 -36.86 18.87
CA ASP A 263 -37.83 -37.78 19.39
C ASP A 263 -37.29 -39.19 19.74
N ALA A 264 -36.01 -39.43 19.42
CA ALA A 264 -35.25 -40.64 19.68
C ALA A 264 -35.84 -41.90 19.02
N ASP A 265 -36.48 -41.77 17.85
CA ASP A 265 -37.04 -42.89 17.10
C ASP A 265 -35.99 -43.65 16.25
N GLY A 266 -34.78 -43.10 16.14
CA GLY A 266 -33.66 -43.64 15.39
C GLY A 266 -33.52 -43.08 13.97
N ARG A 267 -34.19 -41.97 13.66
CA ARG A 267 -34.05 -41.20 12.41
C ARG A 267 -33.69 -39.75 12.75
N PRO A 268 -32.66 -39.19 12.11
CA PRO A 268 -32.32 -37.80 12.37
C PRO A 268 -33.39 -36.81 11.91
N ASP A 269 -33.55 -35.68 12.60
CA ASP A 269 -34.61 -34.71 12.32
C ASP A 269 -34.47 -34.13 10.89
N GLY A 270 -33.25 -33.87 10.43
CA GLY A 270 -32.97 -33.50 9.04
C GLY A 270 -33.46 -34.49 7.99
N ILE A 271 -33.49 -35.79 8.30
CA ILE A 271 -34.08 -36.81 7.43
C ILE A 271 -35.61 -36.79 7.48
N GLU A 272 -36.19 -36.42 8.62
CA GLU A 272 -37.64 -36.37 8.79
C GLU A 272 -38.27 -35.12 8.16
N TYR A 273 -37.57 -33.98 8.20
CA TYR A 273 -38.11 -32.67 7.86
C TYR A 273 -37.60 -32.05 6.54
N GLY A 274 -36.49 -32.52 5.92
CA GLY A 274 -35.92 -31.87 4.72
C GLY A 274 -34.96 -32.65 3.79
N GLY A 275 -34.31 -33.75 4.18
CA GLY A 275 -33.22 -34.36 3.39
C GLY A 275 -33.63 -35.20 2.18
N VAL A 276 -33.38 -34.71 0.96
CA VAL A 276 -33.21 -35.53 -0.25
C VAL A 276 -31.87 -36.28 -0.14
N ILE A 277 -31.91 -37.48 0.42
CA ILE A 277 -30.90 -38.50 0.10
C ILE A 277 -31.02 -38.89 -1.39
N ALA A 278 -29.89 -39.23 -2.01
CA ALA A 278 -29.90 -40.11 -3.18
C ALA A 278 -30.83 -41.30 -2.88
N ALA A 279 -31.53 -41.82 -3.90
CA ALA A 279 -32.62 -42.78 -3.75
C ALA A 279 -32.24 -44.12 -3.03
N ASP A 280 -30.99 -44.28 -2.62
CA ASP A 280 -30.39 -45.41 -1.90
C ASP A 280 -29.97 -45.11 -0.44
N GLY A 281 -30.09 -43.87 0.04
CA GLY A 281 -29.78 -43.52 1.45
C GLY A 281 -28.29 -43.42 1.77
N GLN A 282 -27.46 -43.06 0.78
CA GLN A 282 -26.06 -42.70 1.00
C GLN A 282 -25.90 -41.17 1.08
N PRO A 283 -24.91 -40.66 1.86
CA PRO A 283 -24.57 -39.23 1.88
C PRO A 283 -24.22 -38.72 0.47
N PRO A 284 -24.40 -37.41 0.19
CA PRO A 284 -24.07 -36.83 -1.10
C PRO A 284 -22.56 -36.92 -1.42
N ASP A 285 -22.27 -37.13 -2.70
CA ASP A 285 -20.95 -37.23 -3.34
C ASP A 285 -21.11 -36.53 -4.69
N SER A 286 -20.84 -35.23 -4.71
CA SER A 286 -21.22 -34.27 -5.74
C SER A 286 -20.41 -34.44 -7.02
N ASP A 287 -19.14 -34.83 -6.92
CA ASP A 287 -18.26 -35.06 -8.06
C ASP A 287 -18.07 -36.54 -8.43
N GLY A 288 -18.51 -37.46 -7.57
CA GLY A 288 -18.52 -38.89 -7.81
C GLY A 288 -17.15 -39.56 -7.69
N ASP A 289 -16.22 -38.98 -6.93
CA ASP A 289 -14.87 -39.54 -6.72
C ASP A 289 -14.83 -40.68 -5.67
N GLY A 290 -15.93 -40.84 -4.93
CA GLY A 290 -16.11 -41.85 -3.91
C GLY A 290 -15.79 -41.41 -2.48
N ILE A 291 -15.54 -40.12 -2.27
CA ILE A 291 -15.50 -39.43 -0.98
C ILE A 291 -16.80 -38.63 -0.86
N ILE A 292 -17.43 -38.67 0.32
CA ILE A 292 -18.68 -37.93 0.54
C ILE A 292 -18.36 -36.44 0.70
N ASP A 293 -19.29 -35.57 0.34
CA ASP A 293 -19.07 -34.11 0.33
C ASP A 293 -18.51 -33.59 1.67
N ASP A 294 -18.97 -34.14 2.81
CA ASP A 294 -18.50 -33.76 4.16
C ASP A 294 -17.07 -34.23 4.50
N GLU A 295 -16.57 -35.24 3.79
CA GLU A 295 -15.21 -35.77 3.92
C GLU A 295 -14.29 -35.29 2.78
N ASP A 296 -14.83 -34.54 1.82
CA ASP A 296 -14.17 -34.06 0.61
C ASP A 296 -13.71 -32.60 0.77
N GLN A 297 -12.41 -32.34 0.58
CA GLN A 297 -11.86 -30.98 0.59
C GLN A 297 -12.17 -30.20 -0.69
N CYS A 298 -12.57 -30.89 -1.76
CA CYS A 298 -12.91 -30.37 -3.07
C CYS A 298 -14.22 -31.02 -3.61
N PRO A 299 -15.40 -30.83 -2.98
CA PRO A 299 -16.63 -31.58 -3.28
C PRO A 299 -17.14 -31.53 -4.74
N ASP A 300 -16.70 -30.53 -5.51
CA ASP A 300 -17.08 -30.32 -6.92
C ASP A 300 -16.02 -30.79 -7.92
N VAL A 301 -14.85 -31.28 -7.48
CA VAL A 301 -13.69 -31.56 -8.33
C VAL A 301 -13.04 -32.90 -7.98
N ALA A 302 -13.44 -33.92 -8.74
CA ALA A 302 -13.00 -35.29 -8.48
C ALA A 302 -11.48 -35.42 -8.28
N GLY A 303 -11.11 -35.95 -7.11
CA GLY A 303 -9.73 -36.12 -6.70
C GLY A 303 -9.44 -37.55 -6.26
N THR A 304 -8.56 -37.66 -5.27
CA THR A 304 -8.16 -38.95 -4.73
C THR A 304 -8.24 -38.93 -3.21
N ALA A 305 -8.52 -40.08 -2.61
CA ALA A 305 -8.51 -40.24 -1.15
C ALA A 305 -7.16 -39.88 -0.50
N GLU A 306 -6.04 -40.01 -1.22
CA GLU A 306 -4.72 -39.60 -0.72
C GLU A 306 -4.62 -38.07 -0.54
N LEU A 307 -5.39 -37.32 -1.32
CA LEU A 307 -5.47 -35.85 -1.33
C LEU A 307 -6.82 -35.33 -0.79
N LYS A 308 -7.54 -36.17 -0.03
CA LYS A 308 -8.85 -35.86 0.56
C LYS A 308 -9.85 -35.28 -0.46
N GLY A 309 -9.93 -35.90 -1.63
CA GLY A 309 -10.89 -35.54 -2.67
C GLY A 309 -10.46 -34.40 -3.59
N CYS A 310 -9.29 -33.82 -3.34
CA CYS A 310 -8.71 -32.83 -4.26
C CYS A 310 -7.82 -33.46 -5.35
N SER A 311 -7.71 -32.74 -6.47
CA SER A 311 -6.80 -33.04 -7.58
C SER A 311 -5.43 -32.37 -7.40
N ASP A 312 -4.38 -33.03 -7.88
CA ASP A 312 -3.04 -32.47 -8.15
C ASP A 312 -2.60 -33.01 -9.51
N LYS A 313 -2.98 -32.29 -10.57
CA LYS A 313 -2.85 -32.77 -11.96
C LYS A 313 -1.41 -32.93 -12.39
N ASP A 314 -0.56 -31.99 -12.01
CA ASP A 314 0.83 -32.02 -12.44
C ASP A 314 1.72 -32.84 -11.50
N GLY A 315 1.32 -33.06 -10.25
CA GLY A 315 1.98 -33.92 -9.29
C GLY A 315 3.23 -33.25 -8.68
N ASP A 316 3.17 -31.95 -8.39
CA ASP A 316 4.22 -31.20 -7.71
C ASP A 316 4.04 -31.09 -6.19
N GLY A 317 2.88 -31.52 -5.68
CA GLY A 317 2.52 -31.53 -4.27
C GLY A 317 1.78 -30.27 -3.80
N VAL A 318 1.34 -29.40 -4.72
CA VAL A 318 0.38 -28.32 -4.48
C VAL A 318 -0.95 -28.72 -5.14
N LEU A 319 -2.06 -28.60 -4.41
CA LEU A 319 -3.38 -28.98 -4.94
C LEU A 319 -3.82 -28.02 -6.04
N ASP A 320 -4.57 -28.50 -7.04
CA ASP A 320 -5.02 -27.71 -8.20
C ASP A 320 -5.71 -26.38 -7.82
N HIS A 321 -6.43 -26.35 -6.68
CA HIS A 321 -7.13 -25.14 -6.20
C HIS A 321 -6.21 -24.15 -5.47
N GLU A 322 -5.04 -24.61 -5.02
CA GLU A 322 -3.98 -23.80 -4.40
C GLU A 322 -2.83 -23.48 -5.37
N ASP A 323 -2.81 -24.14 -6.53
CA ASP A 323 -1.78 -24.05 -7.55
C ASP A 323 -2.08 -22.95 -8.59
N ARG A 324 -1.17 -21.99 -8.73
CA ARG A 324 -1.23 -20.94 -9.77
C ARG A 324 -0.92 -21.48 -11.17
N CYS A 325 -0.29 -22.64 -11.26
CA CYS A 325 0.18 -23.33 -12.44
C CYS A 325 -0.23 -24.83 -12.51
N PRO A 326 -1.52 -25.23 -12.40
CA PRO A 326 -1.97 -26.64 -12.19
C PRO A 326 -1.60 -27.68 -13.25
N GLU A 327 -0.97 -27.25 -14.35
CA GLU A 327 -0.61 -28.11 -15.49
C GLU A 327 0.92 -28.26 -15.64
N LYS A 328 1.72 -27.62 -14.76
CA LYS A 328 3.18 -27.53 -14.88
C LYS A 328 3.86 -27.49 -13.52
N LYS A 329 4.51 -28.61 -13.20
CA LYS A 329 5.27 -28.77 -11.96
C LYS A 329 6.09 -27.55 -11.57
N GLY A 330 5.86 -27.08 -10.35
CA GLY A 330 6.62 -26.03 -9.72
C GLY A 330 7.07 -26.40 -8.32
N LYS A 331 7.16 -25.37 -7.49
CA LYS A 331 7.53 -25.51 -6.08
C LYS A 331 6.44 -24.88 -5.22
N ALA A 332 6.17 -25.49 -4.06
CA ALA A 332 5.26 -24.93 -3.05
C ALA A 332 5.56 -23.46 -2.68
N GLN A 333 6.84 -23.08 -2.61
CA GLN A 333 7.26 -21.68 -2.34
C GLN A 333 6.73 -20.66 -3.37
N TRP A 334 6.33 -21.12 -4.55
CA TRP A 334 5.82 -20.32 -5.67
C TRP A 334 4.40 -20.69 -6.06
N LYS A 335 3.63 -21.27 -5.12
CA LYS A 335 2.24 -21.72 -5.32
C LYS A 335 2.11 -22.59 -6.57
N GLY A 336 2.95 -23.62 -6.65
CA GLY A 336 2.96 -24.63 -7.72
C GLY A 336 3.54 -24.17 -9.07
N CYS A 337 4.04 -22.94 -9.17
CA CYS A 337 4.71 -22.46 -10.38
C CYS A 337 6.22 -22.76 -10.41
N GLY A 338 6.74 -22.99 -11.62
CA GLY A 338 8.16 -23.16 -11.89
C GLY A 338 8.92 -21.83 -12.07
N ASP A 339 10.24 -21.95 -12.22
CA ASP A 339 11.17 -20.88 -12.61
C ASP A 339 12.12 -21.50 -13.64
N MET A 340 11.90 -21.18 -14.91
CA MET A 340 12.54 -21.89 -16.00
C MET A 340 14.00 -21.46 -16.21
N ASP A 341 14.38 -20.24 -15.85
CA ASP A 341 15.76 -19.75 -16.02
C ASP A 341 16.56 -19.67 -14.72
N GLY A 342 15.91 -19.81 -13.57
CA GLY A 342 16.54 -19.94 -12.27
C GLY A 342 16.99 -18.60 -11.68
N ASP A 343 16.30 -17.50 -11.99
CA ASP A 343 16.61 -16.17 -11.48
C ASP A 343 15.86 -15.78 -10.20
N GLU A 344 15.13 -16.73 -9.63
CA GLU A 344 14.33 -16.61 -8.42
C GLU A 344 13.07 -15.74 -8.58
N VAL A 345 12.62 -15.48 -9.82
CA VAL A 345 11.29 -14.96 -10.15
C VAL A 345 10.48 -16.08 -10.81
N PRO A 346 9.33 -16.51 -10.26
CA PRO A 346 8.55 -17.59 -10.85
C PRO A 346 7.96 -17.18 -12.21
N ASP A 347 7.83 -18.14 -13.13
CA ASP A 347 7.46 -17.92 -14.55
C ASP A 347 6.24 -16.99 -14.79
N PRO A 348 5.15 -17.02 -13.98
CA PRO A 348 4.03 -16.09 -14.17
C PRO A 348 4.33 -14.64 -13.79
N ASP A 349 5.34 -14.44 -12.95
CA ASP A 349 5.76 -13.13 -12.44
C ASP A 349 7.02 -12.61 -13.17
N ASP A 350 7.62 -13.45 -14.02
CA ASP A 350 8.79 -13.16 -14.86
C ASP A 350 8.37 -12.67 -16.26
N LEU A 351 8.82 -11.45 -16.62
CA LEU A 351 8.62 -10.86 -17.94
C LEU A 351 9.53 -11.47 -19.01
N CYS A 352 10.61 -12.11 -18.59
CA CYS A 352 11.62 -12.76 -19.41
C CYS A 352 11.87 -14.24 -19.00
N PRO A 353 10.88 -15.16 -19.01
CA PRO A 353 10.98 -16.54 -18.44
C PRO A 353 12.07 -17.47 -18.96
N LYS A 354 12.90 -17.04 -19.91
CA LYS A 354 13.96 -17.85 -20.53
C LYS A 354 15.35 -17.26 -20.35
N VAL A 355 15.47 -16.11 -19.69
CA VAL A 355 16.70 -15.33 -19.62
C VAL A 355 16.82 -14.66 -18.26
N GLN A 356 17.71 -15.20 -17.41
CA GLN A 356 17.92 -14.69 -16.05
C GLN A 356 18.05 -13.18 -15.98
N GLY A 357 17.27 -12.57 -15.09
CA GLY A 357 17.37 -11.17 -14.71
C GLY A 357 17.29 -10.96 -13.20
N PRO A 358 17.38 -9.71 -12.75
CA PRO A 358 17.25 -9.40 -11.33
C PRO A 358 15.77 -9.19 -10.95
N LYS A 359 15.43 -9.49 -9.68
CA LYS A 359 14.05 -9.44 -9.15
C LYS A 359 13.39 -8.07 -9.26
N ASP A 360 14.16 -7.01 -9.03
CA ASP A 360 13.76 -5.61 -9.19
C ASP A 360 13.30 -5.29 -10.63
N ARG A 361 13.63 -6.14 -11.60
CA ARG A 361 13.23 -5.99 -13.01
C ARG A 361 12.36 -7.12 -13.52
N LYS A 362 11.63 -7.78 -12.62
CA LYS A 362 10.67 -8.85 -12.96
C LYS A 362 11.31 -9.89 -13.89
N GLY A 363 12.55 -10.28 -13.55
CA GLY A 363 13.33 -11.32 -14.24
C GLY A 363 13.95 -10.93 -15.59
N CYS A 364 13.88 -9.66 -16.00
CA CYS A 364 14.50 -9.23 -17.26
C CYS A 364 15.94 -8.67 -17.10
N PRO A 365 16.95 -9.20 -17.83
CA PRO A 365 18.32 -8.71 -17.74
C PRO A 365 18.47 -7.28 -18.28
N PRO A 366 19.38 -6.47 -17.70
CA PRO A 366 19.79 -5.20 -18.29
C PRO A 366 20.43 -5.36 -19.66
N PRO A 367 20.36 -4.30 -20.49
CA PRO A 367 21.20 -4.20 -21.68
C PRO A 367 22.67 -4.39 -21.30
N PRO A 368 23.47 -5.08 -22.12
CA PRO A 368 24.91 -5.15 -21.93
C PRO A 368 25.49 -3.75 -21.70
N LYS A 369 26.48 -3.62 -20.79
CA LYS A 369 27.10 -2.33 -20.45
C LYS A 369 27.58 -1.56 -21.68
N GLU A 370 28.08 -2.27 -22.70
CA GLU A 370 28.50 -1.69 -23.98
C GLU A 370 27.38 -0.93 -24.71
N ILE A 371 26.14 -1.45 -24.62
CA ILE A 371 24.95 -0.79 -25.19
C ILE A 371 24.56 0.41 -24.33
N GLN A 372 24.61 0.27 -23.00
CA GLN A 372 24.32 1.37 -22.09
C GLN A 372 25.30 2.53 -22.30
N GLU A 373 26.60 2.25 -22.42
CA GLU A 373 27.64 3.26 -22.69
C GLU A 373 27.50 3.89 -24.08
N LYS A 374 27.04 3.12 -25.08
CA LYS A 374 26.84 3.63 -26.44
C LYS A 374 25.60 4.54 -26.57
N PHE A 375 24.55 4.27 -25.79
CA PHE A 375 23.26 4.96 -25.86
C PHE A 375 22.94 5.79 -24.62
N SER A 376 23.95 6.11 -23.81
CA SER A 376 23.86 7.04 -22.68
C SER A 376 24.79 8.22 -22.88
N GLY A 377 24.32 9.42 -22.56
CA GLY A 377 25.02 10.68 -22.77
C GLY A 377 24.81 11.25 -24.18
N SER A 378 25.80 12.02 -24.65
CA SER A 378 25.70 12.75 -25.93
C SER A 378 25.75 11.79 -27.11
N ILE A 379 24.65 11.71 -27.87
CA ILE A 379 24.52 10.82 -29.01
C ILE A 379 25.09 11.49 -30.26
N GLU A 380 26.23 10.96 -30.73
CA GLU A 380 26.79 11.36 -32.01
C GLU A 380 25.98 10.77 -33.16
N GLY A 381 25.71 11.57 -34.19
CA GLY A 381 25.03 11.12 -35.41
C GLY A 381 23.58 11.58 -35.56
N ILE A 382 23.00 12.28 -34.57
CA ILE A 382 21.70 12.94 -34.74
C ILE A 382 21.93 14.37 -35.24
N PHE A 383 21.47 14.65 -36.45
CA PHE A 383 21.65 15.93 -37.12
C PHE A 383 20.31 16.57 -37.50
N PHE A 384 20.26 17.90 -37.41
CA PHE A 384 19.09 18.70 -37.76
C PHE A 384 19.42 19.67 -38.89
N GLU A 385 18.39 20.08 -39.63
CA GLU A 385 18.48 21.24 -40.52
C GLU A 385 18.78 22.53 -39.74
N THR A 386 19.44 23.48 -40.40
CA THR A 386 19.94 24.69 -39.73
C THR A 386 18.77 25.53 -39.19
N GLY A 387 18.76 25.78 -37.88
CA GLY A 387 17.68 26.54 -37.23
C GLY A 387 16.33 25.82 -37.18
N SER A 388 16.30 24.51 -37.42
CA SER A 388 15.09 23.68 -37.44
C SER A 388 15.19 22.49 -36.49
N ALA A 389 14.04 21.87 -36.21
CA ALA A 389 13.89 20.57 -35.57
C ALA A 389 13.72 19.41 -36.58
N GLU A 390 13.80 19.70 -37.87
CA GLU A 390 13.75 18.69 -38.93
C GLU A 390 15.02 17.83 -38.92
N LEU A 391 14.84 16.51 -38.75
CA LEU A 391 15.92 15.53 -38.72
C LEU A 391 16.46 15.26 -40.13
N LYS A 392 17.78 15.24 -40.25
CA LYS A 392 18.46 14.86 -41.49
C LYS A 392 18.48 13.35 -41.68
N ALA A 393 18.48 12.91 -42.94
CA ALA A 393 18.46 11.50 -43.30
C ALA A 393 19.65 10.70 -42.72
N GLU A 394 20.80 11.35 -42.52
CA GLU A 394 21.99 10.77 -41.88
C GLU A 394 21.72 10.31 -40.44
N SER A 395 20.74 10.89 -39.77
CA SER A 395 20.33 10.53 -38.40
C SER A 395 19.57 9.22 -38.33
N ASN A 396 18.99 8.75 -39.44
CA ASN A 396 18.17 7.55 -39.43
C ASN A 396 18.94 6.34 -38.93
N LYS A 397 20.22 6.20 -39.27
CA LYS A 397 21.03 5.05 -38.84
C LYS A 397 21.08 4.92 -37.31
N ILE A 398 21.38 6.01 -36.60
CA ILE A 398 21.48 5.96 -35.13
C ILE A 398 20.11 5.82 -34.47
N LEU A 399 19.07 6.39 -35.08
CA LEU A 399 17.68 6.24 -34.62
C LEU A 399 17.16 4.80 -34.81
N ASP A 400 17.54 4.14 -35.90
CA ASP A 400 17.23 2.72 -36.14
C ASP A 400 17.91 1.83 -35.09
N GLU A 401 19.20 2.05 -34.84
CA GLU A 401 19.95 1.30 -33.81
C GLU A 401 19.38 1.54 -32.40
N ALA A 402 19.00 2.78 -32.07
CA ALA A 402 18.37 3.11 -30.78
C ALA A 402 16.99 2.46 -30.63
N ALA A 403 16.18 2.47 -31.69
CA ALA A 403 14.86 1.83 -31.69
C ALA A 403 14.98 0.30 -31.56
N GLU A 404 15.98 -0.32 -32.18
CA GLU A 404 16.25 -1.77 -32.04
C GLU A 404 16.53 -2.13 -30.57
N VAL A 405 17.35 -1.33 -29.88
CA VAL A 405 17.63 -1.52 -28.45
C VAL A 405 16.36 -1.36 -27.60
N MET A 406 15.61 -0.27 -27.80
CA MET A 406 14.37 -0.02 -27.05
C MET A 406 13.31 -1.10 -27.29
N ASN A 407 13.22 -1.65 -28.51
CA ASN A 407 12.28 -2.72 -28.84
C ASN A 407 12.75 -4.07 -28.28
N LYS A 408 14.05 -4.29 -28.15
CA LYS A 408 14.62 -5.52 -27.58
C LYS A 408 14.43 -5.60 -26.06
N PHE A 409 14.54 -4.48 -25.37
CA PHE A 409 14.40 -4.40 -23.91
C PHE A 409 13.14 -3.59 -23.58
N GLY A 410 12.00 -4.28 -23.43
CA GLY A 410 10.67 -3.67 -23.36
C GLY A 410 10.41 -2.82 -22.12
N ASP A 411 11.20 -2.98 -21.07
CA ASP A 411 11.09 -2.33 -19.77
C ASP A 411 11.93 -1.05 -19.66
N LEU A 412 12.86 -0.80 -20.59
CA LEU A 412 13.67 0.42 -20.57
C LEU A 412 12.83 1.67 -20.79
N LYS A 413 13.13 2.72 -20.03
CA LYS A 413 12.65 4.08 -20.26
C LYS A 413 13.81 4.96 -20.74
N LEU A 414 13.51 5.93 -21.60
CA LEU A 414 14.51 6.80 -22.22
C LEU A 414 14.14 8.27 -22.03
N GLU A 415 15.02 9.05 -21.41
CA GLU A 415 14.96 10.50 -21.47
C GLU A 415 15.78 11.01 -22.65
N ILE A 416 15.20 11.95 -23.39
CA ILE A 416 15.76 12.57 -24.59
C ILE A 416 15.92 14.05 -24.29
N ASP A 417 17.15 14.46 -24.07
CA ASP A 417 17.48 15.82 -23.67
C ASP A 417 18.01 16.62 -24.86
N GLY A 418 17.32 17.71 -25.19
CA GLY A 418 17.70 18.63 -26.25
C GLY A 418 18.54 19.80 -25.74
N HIS A 419 19.62 20.13 -26.46
CA HIS A 419 20.48 21.26 -26.11
C HIS A 419 20.83 22.15 -27.33
N THR A 420 20.98 23.45 -27.09
CA THR A 420 21.44 24.44 -28.08
C THR A 420 22.78 25.07 -27.67
N ASP A 421 23.33 25.91 -28.54
CA ASP A 421 24.44 26.79 -28.20
C ASP A 421 23.95 28.16 -27.70
N ASP A 422 24.90 29.06 -27.40
CA ASP A 422 24.71 30.43 -26.89
C ASP A 422 24.24 31.43 -27.97
N VAL A 423 23.81 30.96 -29.16
CA VAL A 423 23.47 31.83 -30.28
C VAL A 423 21.97 31.90 -30.46
N GLY A 424 21.36 32.96 -29.94
CA GLY A 424 19.93 33.17 -30.07
C GLY A 424 19.37 33.98 -28.91
N LYS A 425 18.06 33.97 -28.76
CA LYS A 425 17.40 34.35 -27.51
C LYS A 425 17.13 33.07 -26.72
N ASP A 426 17.27 33.14 -25.40
CA ASP A 426 17.11 32.01 -24.49
C ASP A 426 15.77 31.28 -24.70
N ASP A 427 14.66 32.02 -24.78
CA ASP A 427 13.32 31.43 -25.04
C ASP A 427 13.24 30.69 -26.38
N ALA A 428 13.89 31.22 -27.42
CA ALA A 428 13.92 30.61 -28.73
C ALA A 428 14.81 29.35 -28.74
N ASN A 429 15.91 29.38 -28.00
CA ASN A 429 16.82 28.26 -27.80
C ASN A 429 16.15 27.14 -26.98
N LEU A 430 15.42 27.49 -25.93
CA LEU A 430 14.64 26.56 -25.13
C LEU A 430 13.58 25.87 -25.98
N LYS A 431 12.78 26.65 -26.73
CA LYS A 431 11.76 26.09 -27.64
C LYS A 431 12.38 25.20 -28.71
N LEU A 432 13.45 25.64 -29.37
CA LEU A 432 14.13 24.85 -30.40
C LEU A 432 14.69 23.53 -29.84
N SER A 433 15.24 23.55 -28.63
CA SER A 433 15.73 22.33 -27.98
C SER A 433 14.62 21.34 -27.66
N GLN A 434 13.45 21.82 -27.22
CA GLN A 434 12.28 20.99 -26.96
C GLN A 434 11.74 20.39 -28.26
N ASP A 435 11.53 21.22 -29.28
CA ASP A 435 11.03 20.77 -30.59
C ASP A 435 11.96 19.69 -31.20
N ARG A 436 13.29 19.79 -30.97
CA ARG A 436 14.27 18.77 -31.39
C ARG A 436 14.19 17.48 -30.61
N ALA A 437 14.04 17.56 -29.29
CA ALA A 437 13.87 16.37 -28.44
C ALA A 437 12.57 15.63 -28.82
N ASP A 438 11.49 16.39 -29.06
CA ASP A 438 10.20 15.86 -29.51
C ASP A 438 10.30 15.22 -30.91
N ALA A 439 11.04 15.82 -31.83
CA ALA A 439 11.28 15.24 -33.15
C ALA A 439 12.01 13.88 -33.07
N VAL A 440 12.98 13.74 -32.14
CA VAL A 440 13.65 12.45 -31.89
C VAL A 440 12.70 11.44 -31.27
N LYS A 441 11.91 11.85 -30.27
CA LYS A 441 10.87 11.00 -29.66
C LYS A 441 9.86 10.51 -30.70
N GLN A 442 9.40 11.39 -31.58
CA GLN A 442 8.49 11.05 -32.67
C GLN A 442 9.15 10.06 -33.63
N ALA A 443 10.40 10.31 -34.04
CA ALA A 443 11.12 9.42 -34.94
C ALA A 443 11.33 8.00 -34.36
N LEU A 444 11.52 7.87 -33.05
CA LEU A 444 11.58 6.58 -32.36
C LEU A 444 10.19 5.93 -32.23
N THR A 445 9.15 6.74 -32.04
CA THR A 445 7.75 6.26 -32.00
C THR A 445 7.32 5.67 -33.34
N GLU A 446 7.69 6.32 -34.44
CA GLU A 446 7.47 5.82 -35.81
C GLU A 446 8.21 4.50 -36.10
N ARG A 447 9.25 4.19 -35.30
CA ARG A 447 10.02 2.92 -35.33
C ARG A 447 9.51 1.87 -34.35
N GLY A 448 8.34 2.11 -33.74
CA GLY A 448 7.66 1.14 -32.88
C GLY A 448 7.95 1.25 -31.39
N VAL A 449 8.76 2.23 -30.95
CA VAL A 449 8.96 2.48 -29.53
C VAL A 449 7.74 3.17 -28.95
N LYS A 450 7.11 2.61 -27.92
CA LYS A 450 5.91 3.22 -27.31
C LYS A 450 6.25 4.58 -26.68
N ALA A 451 5.38 5.58 -26.87
CA ALA A 451 5.65 6.97 -26.50
C ALA A 451 5.66 7.24 -24.98
N ASP A 452 5.00 6.38 -24.20
CA ASP A 452 4.99 6.35 -22.72
C ASP A 452 6.35 5.94 -22.13
N ARG A 453 7.19 5.24 -22.91
CA ARG A 453 8.55 4.84 -22.53
C ARG A 453 9.60 5.91 -22.75
N MET A 454 9.22 7.08 -23.27
CA MET A 454 10.15 8.14 -23.65
C MET A 454 9.72 9.50 -23.11
N LYS A 455 10.64 10.26 -22.52
CA LYS A 455 10.40 11.63 -22.06
C LYS A 455 11.35 12.58 -22.79
N ALA A 456 10.80 13.58 -23.47
CA ALA A 456 11.58 14.55 -24.24
C ALA A 456 11.62 15.90 -23.51
N THR A 457 12.81 16.42 -23.23
CA THR A 457 12.99 17.66 -22.47
C THR A 457 14.01 18.57 -23.16
N GLY A 458 13.62 19.82 -23.45
CA GLY A 458 14.51 20.85 -23.97
C GLY A 458 15.14 21.65 -22.84
N PHE A 459 16.47 21.83 -22.88
CA PHE A 459 17.21 22.63 -21.89
C PHE A 459 17.80 23.93 -22.47
N GLY A 460 17.64 24.19 -23.77
CA GLY A 460 18.27 25.30 -24.46
C GLY A 460 19.79 25.31 -24.21
N GLU A 461 20.33 26.44 -23.80
CA GLU A 461 21.76 26.63 -23.48
C GLU A 461 22.12 26.42 -22.01
N THR A 462 21.15 26.11 -21.15
CA THR A 462 21.32 26.07 -19.67
C THR A 462 22.25 24.96 -19.18
N LYS A 463 22.42 23.89 -19.98
CA LYS A 463 23.28 22.74 -19.68
C LYS A 463 24.39 22.54 -20.75
N PRO A 464 25.40 23.42 -20.81
CA PRO A 464 26.44 23.35 -21.84
C PRO A 464 27.44 22.22 -21.55
N ALA A 465 27.66 21.32 -22.52
CA ALA A 465 28.72 20.31 -22.47
C ALA A 465 30.14 20.92 -22.51
N MET A 466 30.28 22.12 -23.09
CA MET A 466 31.52 22.88 -23.09
C MET A 466 31.23 24.37 -22.89
N LYS A 467 31.74 24.93 -21.80
CA LYS A 467 31.63 26.37 -21.53
C LYS A 467 32.37 27.19 -22.59
N GLY A 468 31.81 28.35 -22.94
CA GLY A 468 32.42 29.35 -23.84
C GLY A 468 31.77 29.44 -25.22
N THR A 469 32.16 30.47 -25.97
CA THR A 469 31.49 30.91 -27.21
C THR A 469 32.23 30.50 -28.49
N SER A 470 33.24 29.64 -28.37
CA SER A 470 34.03 29.19 -29.52
C SER A 470 33.21 28.32 -30.48
N LYS A 471 33.56 28.30 -31.76
CA LYS A 471 32.90 27.41 -32.75
C LYS A 471 32.89 25.94 -32.30
N LYS A 472 33.95 25.50 -31.60
CA LYS A 472 34.08 24.14 -31.06
C LYS A 472 33.12 23.91 -29.87
N ALA A 473 33.01 24.87 -28.96
CA ALA A 473 32.07 24.80 -27.83
C ALA A 473 30.62 24.77 -28.31
N ARG A 474 30.26 25.66 -29.25
CA ARG A 474 28.94 25.70 -29.88
C ARG A 474 28.57 24.39 -30.57
N ALA A 475 29.51 23.81 -31.33
CA ALA A 475 29.29 22.51 -31.97
C ALA A 475 29.07 21.37 -30.98
N LYS A 476 29.71 21.41 -29.81
CA LYS A 476 29.48 20.43 -28.74
C LYS A 476 28.18 20.68 -27.98
N ASN A 477 27.75 21.93 -27.82
CA ASN A 477 26.53 22.23 -27.05
C ASN A 477 25.25 21.90 -27.84
N ARG A 478 25.27 22.03 -29.17
CA ARG A 478 24.17 21.58 -30.04
C ARG A 478 24.15 20.05 -30.17
N ARG A 479 23.45 19.38 -29.25
CA ARG A 479 23.43 17.92 -29.16
C ARG A 479 22.09 17.40 -28.65
N ILE A 480 21.89 16.10 -28.82
CA ILE A 480 20.88 15.31 -28.13
C ILE A 480 21.61 14.41 -27.15
N GLU A 481 21.12 14.36 -25.91
CA GLU A 481 21.57 13.37 -24.93
C GLU A 481 20.47 12.35 -24.68
N PHE A 482 20.87 11.08 -24.55
CA PHE A 482 19.99 10.01 -24.10
C PHE A 482 20.36 9.64 -22.67
N LYS A 483 19.35 9.44 -21.82
CA LYS A 483 19.53 8.84 -20.51
C LYS A 483 18.60 7.66 -20.38
N ILE A 484 19.20 6.50 -20.14
CA ILE A 484 18.43 5.29 -19.84
C ILE A 484 18.00 5.41 -18.38
N VAL A 485 16.69 5.49 -18.17
CA VAL A 485 16.08 5.48 -16.84
C VAL A 485 15.69 4.04 -16.53
N GLN A 486 16.26 3.51 -15.46
CA GLN A 486 15.89 2.20 -14.94
C GLN A 486 14.54 2.38 -14.21
N PRO A 487 13.56 1.48 -14.41
CA PRO A 487 12.36 1.51 -13.59
C PRO A 487 12.75 1.38 -12.12
N ASP A 488 12.12 2.20 -11.27
CA ASP A 488 12.22 2.11 -9.81
C ASP A 488 11.58 0.80 -9.31
#